data_AF-A0A832NG10-F1
#
_entry.id   AF-A0A832NG10-F1
#
_cell.length_a   1.000
_cell.length_b   1.000
_cell.length_c   1.000
_cell.angle_alpha   90.00
_cell.angle_beta   90.00
_cell.angle_gamma   90.00
#
_symmetry.space_group_name_H-M   'P 1'
#
loop_
_entity.id
_entity.type
_entity.pdbx_description
1 polymer ?
#
loop_
_entity_poly.entity_id
_entity_poly.type
_entity_poly.pdbx_seq_one_letter_code
_entity_poly.pdbx_strand_id
1 'polypeptide(L)'
;MQWGRALLIVFTVLAVGVACFALGLSYGNLAARGEAETLLKLERDRVETLEAELTKTRAELDSSRAELAALQSTLEETKRLLSQAERRALDIQISVERDLQELRARSDDLFRRASEAESKLQSVSRQVVTLSKAIPLLNQLRGVNQLGPDRNATLEYWLDVKSLAASFDPALTPSVDRIINNVDGLMDYYEWLDQFPGEGSTGEQILQWFQAFPPTYTQYVESVNQFLNEVLTSVTSKLTALRDSLG
;
A
#
# COMPACT_ATOMS: atom_id res chain seq x y z
N MET A 1 44.73 3.97 -147.46
CA MET A 1 44.05 3.02 -146.56
C MET A 1 44.92 2.70 -145.33
N GLN A 2 45.14 3.66 -144.41
CA GLN A 2 45.83 3.40 -143.13
C GLN A 2 45.12 4.03 -141.91
N TRP A 3 44.22 5.00 -142.11
CA TRP A 3 43.51 5.70 -141.04
C TRP A 3 42.35 4.90 -140.40
N GLY A 4 41.72 3.97 -141.13
CA GLY A 4 40.57 3.20 -140.60
C GLY A 4 40.91 2.14 -139.54
N ARG A 5 42.12 1.56 -139.58
CA ARG A 5 42.57 0.55 -138.60
C ARG A 5 42.99 1.19 -137.27
N ALA A 6 43.59 2.38 -137.32
CA ALA A 6 43.95 3.14 -136.12
C ALA A 6 42.71 3.57 -135.32
N LEU A 7 41.66 4.05 -136.02
CA LEU A 7 40.38 4.42 -135.40
C LEU A 7 39.69 3.25 -134.68
N LEU A 8 39.75 2.05 -135.26
CA LEU A 8 39.08 0.88 -134.70
C LEU A 8 39.78 0.37 -133.42
N ILE A 9 41.11 0.45 -133.37
CA ILE A 9 41.91 0.10 -132.18
C ILE A 9 41.70 1.14 -131.07
N VAL A 10 41.67 2.43 -131.41
CA VAL A 10 41.39 3.49 -130.43
C VAL A 10 39.99 3.28 -129.84
N PHE A 11 39.00 2.96 -130.66
CA PHE A 11 37.63 2.73 -130.21
C PHE A 11 37.49 1.50 -129.29
N THR A 12 38.15 0.38 -129.60
CA THR A 12 38.11 -0.81 -128.73
C THR A 12 38.83 -0.59 -127.41
N VAL A 13 39.98 0.11 -127.40
CA VAL A 13 40.68 0.46 -126.16
C VAL A 13 39.85 1.40 -125.30
N LEU A 14 39.16 2.37 -125.91
CA LEU A 14 38.24 3.27 -125.21
C LEU A 14 37.02 2.52 -124.65
N ALA A 15 36.43 1.63 -125.43
CA ALA A 15 35.28 0.82 -125.00
C ALA A 15 35.65 -0.12 -123.84
N VAL A 16 36.81 -0.77 -123.89
CA VAL A 16 37.32 -1.62 -122.80
C VAL A 16 37.68 -0.78 -121.58
N GLY A 17 38.30 0.40 -121.77
CA GLY A 17 38.60 1.33 -120.69
C GLY A 17 37.34 1.81 -119.96
N VAL A 18 36.28 2.16 -120.72
CA VAL A 18 34.98 2.56 -120.16
C VAL A 18 34.29 1.38 -119.47
N ALA A 19 34.33 0.18 -120.03
CA ALA A 19 33.73 -1.00 -119.41
C ALA A 19 34.43 -1.41 -118.10
N CYS A 20 35.77 -1.41 -118.07
CA CYS A 20 36.55 -1.69 -116.85
C CYS A 20 36.34 -0.59 -115.79
N PHE A 21 36.24 0.67 -116.21
CA PHE A 21 35.93 1.77 -115.29
C PHE A 21 34.51 1.66 -114.73
N ALA A 22 33.52 1.33 -115.56
CA ALA A 22 32.14 1.11 -115.12
C ALA A 22 32.01 -0.09 -114.17
N LEU A 23 32.72 -1.19 -114.46
CA LEU A 23 32.77 -2.35 -113.58
C LEU A 23 33.49 -2.02 -112.26
N GLY A 24 34.64 -1.34 -112.31
CA GLY A 24 35.36 -0.87 -111.13
C GLY A 24 34.51 0.05 -110.24
N LEU A 25 33.75 0.98 -110.84
CA LEU A 25 32.79 1.82 -110.13
C LEU A 25 31.62 1.01 -109.55
N SER A 26 31.11 0.00 -110.28
CA SER A 26 30.03 -0.85 -109.77
C SER A 26 30.47 -1.74 -108.60
N TYR A 27 31.67 -2.32 -108.66
CA TYR A 27 32.24 -3.14 -107.60
C TYR A 27 32.61 -2.29 -106.39
N GLY A 28 33.18 -1.09 -106.60
CA GLY A 28 33.44 -0.13 -105.53
C GLY A 28 32.16 0.33 -104.84
N ASN A 29 31.07 0.55 -105.59
CA ASN A 29 29.77 0.92 -105.04
C ASN A 29 29.10 -0.24 -104.28
N LEU A 30 29.25 -1.49 -104.75
CA LEU A 30 28.77 -2.68 -104.03
C LEU A 30 29.57 -2.95 -102.75
N ALA A 31 30.89 -2.79 -102.78
CA ALA A 31 31.75 -2.92 -101.61
C ALA A 31 31.47 -1.82 -100.58
N ALA A 32 31.35 -0.57 -101.02
CA ALA A 32 30.97 0.55 -100.15
C ALA A 32 29.56 0.39 -99.55
N ARG A 33 28.61 -0.20 -100.29
CA ARG A 33 27.29 -0.56 -99.77
C ARG A 33 27.36 -1.69 -98.74
N GLY A 34 28.19 -2.71 -98.98
CA GLY A 34 28.39 -3.82 -98.04
C GLY A 34 29.01 -3.34 -96.72
N GLU A 35 30.00 -2.46 -96.77
CA GLU A 35 30.62 -1.84 -95.58
C GLU A 35 29.66 -0.89 -94.86
N ALA A 36 28.85 -0.13 -95.59
CA ALA A 36 27.81 0.71 -94.98
C ALA A 36 26.72 -0.14 -94.30
N GLU A 37 26.30 -1.25 -94.89
CA GLU A 37 25.32 -2.17 -94.31
C GLU A 37 25.83 -2.87 -93.05
N THR A 38 27.10 -3.26 -93.01
CA THR A 38 27.69 -3.88 -91.80
C THR A 38 27.84 -2.88 -90.67
N LEU A 39 28.25 -1.65 -90.96
CA LEU A 39 28.31 -0.57 -89.97
C LEU A 39 26.92 -0.19 -89.45
N LEU A 40 25.92 -0.12 -90.33
CA LEU A 40 24.53 0.14 -89.92
C LEU A 40 23.95 -0.99 -89.05
N LYS A 41 24.30 -2.26 -89.35
CA LYS A 41 23.92 -3.39 -88.49
C LYS A 41 24.58 -3.30 -87.13
N LEU A 42 25.88 -3.02 -87.08
CA LEU A 42 26.62 -2.88 -85.82
C LEU A 42 26.06 -1.74 -84.94
N GLU A 43 25.77 -0.58 -85.54
CA GLU A 43 25.16 0.54 -84.81
C GLU A 43 23.73 0.21 -84.39
N ARG A 44 22.94 -0.52 -85.20
CA ARG A 44 21.61 -0.99 -84.81
C ARG A 44 21.69 -1.95 -83.62
N ASP A 45 22.59 -2.92 -83.66
CA ASP A 45 22.78 -3.89 -82.57
C ASP A 45 23.23 -3.17 -81.28
N ARG A 46 24.10 -2.15 -81.42
CA ARG A 46 24.54 -1.31 -80.29
C ARG A 46 23.41 -0.46 -79.72
N VAL A 47 22.54 0.10 -80.56
CA VAL A 47 21.35 0.82 -80.11
C VAL A 47 20.41 -0.14 -79.37
N GLU A 48 20.20 -1.34 -79.90
CA GLU A 48 19.36 -2.37 -79.28
C GLU A 48 19.90 -2.81 -77.90
N THR A 49 21.21 -3.01 -77.75
CA THR A 49 21.81 -3.33 -76.44
C THR A 49 21.68 -2.17 -75.45
N LEU A 50 21.91 -0.93 -75.90
CA LEU A 50 21.74 0.25 -75.04
C LEU A 50 20.28 0.47 -74.64
N GLU A 51 19.31 0.19 -75.51
CA GLU A 51 17.88 0.22 -75.18
C GLU A 51 17.53 -0.85 -74.14
N ALA A 52 18.09 -2.06 -74.26
CA ALA A 52 17.93 -3.12 -73.26
C ALA A 52 18.57 -2.74 -71.90
N GLU A 53 19.75 -2.10 -71.90
CA GLU A 53 20.39 -1.60 -70.66
C GLU A 53 19.61 -0.43 -70.03
N LEU A 54 19.09 0.50 -70.85
CA LEU A 54 18.26 1.61 -70.37
C LEU A 54 16.93 1.12 -69.78
N THR A 55 16.30 0.12 -70.38
CA THR A 55 15.06 -0.47 -69.84
C THR A 55 15.34 -1.22 -68.53
N LYS A 56 16.43 -1.97 -68.45
CA LYS A 56 16.86 -2.65 -67.22
C LYS A 56 17.17 -1.67 -66.09
N THR A 57 17.97 -0.65 -66.34
CA THR A 57 18.33 0.36 -65.33
C THR A 57 17.12 1.20 -64.90
N ARG A 58 16.16 1.48 -65.80
CA ARG A 58 14.87 2.08 -65.43
C ARG A 58 14.07 1.17 -64.48
N ALA A 59 13.98 -0.12 -64.79
CA ALA A 59 13.29 -1.07 -63.92
C ALA A 59 13.97 -1.18 -62.53
N GLU A 60 15.30 -1.20 -62.48
CA GLU A 60 16.06 -1.19 -61.22
C GLU A 60 15.86 0.11 -60.42
N LEU A 61 15.84 1.26 -61.10
CA LEU A 61 15.56 2.55 -60.47
C LEU A 61 14.15 2.63 -59.92
N ASP A 62 13.16 2.13 -60.66
CA ASP A 62 11.76 2.11 -60.22
C ASP A 62 11.55 1.15 -59.06
N SER A 63 12.21 -0.02 -59.06
CA SER A 63 12.26 -0.95 -57.92
C SER A 63 12.88 -0.28 -56.69
N SER A 64 14.03 0.37 -56.86
CA SER A 64 14.71 1.07 -55.76
C SER A 64 13.86 2.21 -55.19
N ARG A 65 13.12 2.93 -56.04
CA ARG A 65 12.18 3.97 -55.61
C ARG A 65 11.01 3.39 -54.82
N ALA A 66 10.47 2.26 -55.25
CA ALA A 66 9.40 1.56 -54.53
C ALA A 66 9.88 1.08 -53.15
N GLU A 67 11.09 0.51 -53.07
CA GLU A 67 11.71 0.11 -51.80
C GLU A 67 11.96 1.30 -50.88
N LEU A 68 12.48 2.41 -51.39
CA LEU A 68 12.66 3.64 -50.61
C LEU A 68 11.34 4.18 -50.07
N ALA A 69 10.28 4.18 -50.89
CA ALA A 69 8.96 4.61 -50.44
C ALA A 69 8.41 3.69 -49.34
N ALA A 70 8.60 2.37 -49.46
CA ALA A 70 8.22 1.40 -48.44
C ALA A 70 9.01 1.61 -47.13
N LEU A 71 10.32 1.81 -47.21
CA LEU A 71 11.19 2.09 -46.06
C LEU A 71 10.85 3.43 -45.39
N GLN A 72 10.49 4.45 -46.15
CA GLN A 72 10.01 5.72 -45.60
C GLN A 72 8.69 5.54 -44.84
N SER A 73 7.77 4.75 -45.39
CA SER A 73 6.50 4.45 -44.73
C SER A 73 6.73 3.72 -43.40
N THR A 74 7.58 2.69 -43.38
CA THR A 74 7.89 1.94 -42.14
C THR A 74 8.64 2.80 -41.12
N LEU A 75 9.54 3.68 -41.57
CA LEU A 75 10.22 4.64 -40.69
C LEU A 75 9.22 5.59 -40.02
N GLU A 76 8.25 6.11 -40.76
CA GLU A 76 7.23 6.99 -40.18
C GLU A 76 6.28 6.25 -39.24
N GLU A 77 5.92 5.00 -39.55
CA GLU A 77 5.13 4.16 -38.66
C GLU A 77 5.88 3.85 -37.36
N THR A 78 7.15 3.43 -37.45
CA THR A 78 7.98 3.14 -36.26
C THR A 78 8.21 4.38 -35.40
N LYS A 79 8.43 5.56 -36.00
CA LYS A 79 8.49 6.83 -35.25
C LYS A 79 7.19 7.11 -34.49
N ARG A 80 6.03 6.92 -35.13
CA ARG A 80 4.73 7.12 -34.47
C ARG A 80 4.54 6.17 -33.30
N LEU A 81 4.88 4.89 -33.48
CA LEU A 81 4.80 3.88 -32.42
C LEU A 81 5.75 4.21 -31.26
N LEU A 82 6.98 4.64 -31.56
CA LEU A 82 7.96 5.06 -30.56
C LEU A 82 7.43 6.24 -29.75
N SER A 83 6.95 7.30 -30.40
CA SER A 83 6.36 8.45 -29.71
C SER A 83 5.13 8.09 -28.88
N GLN A 84 4.34 7.11 -29.30
CA GLN A 84 3.21 6.61 -28.52
C GLN A 84 3.67 5.81 -27.29
N ALA A 85 4.70 4.98 -27.44
CA ALA A 85 5.29 4.21 -26.35
C ALA A 85 5.93 5.13 -25.30
N GLU A 86 6.66 6.17 -25.72
CA GLU A 86 7.25 7.18 -24.84
C GLU A 86 6.19 7.91 -24.00
N ARG A 87 5.08 8.33 -24.62
CA ARG A 87 3.97 8.97 -23.90
C ARG A 87 3.35 8.02 -22.87
N ARG A 88 3.11 6.77 -23.24
CA ARG A 88 2.58 5.76 -22.30
C ARG A 88 3.54 5.50 -21.14
N ALA A 89 4.84 5.44 -21.40
CA ALA A 89 5.83 5.26 -20.35
C ALA A 89 5.83 6.44 -19.36
N LEU A 90 5.70 7.67 -19.86
CA LEU A 90 5.60 8.88 -19.04
C LEU A 90 4.31 8.91 -18.22
N ASP A 91 3.18 8.56 -18.82
CA ASP A 91 1.89 8.47 -18.11
C ASP A 91 1.94 7.41 -17.00
N ILE A 92 2.53 6.24 -17.27
CA ILE A 92 2.72 5.17 -16.28
C ILE A 92 3.64 5.66 -15.16
N GLN A 93 4.75 6.34 -15.48
CA GLN A 93 5.65 6.87 -14.48
C GLN A 93 4.93 7.84 -13.53
N ILE A 94 4.18 8.80 -14.07
CA ILE A 94 3.39 9.75 -13.27
C ILE A 94 2.36 9.02 -12.41
N SER A 95 1.71 7.98 -12.95
CA SER A 95 0.75 7.17 -12.19
C SER A 95 1.41 6.45 -11.02
N VAL A 96 2.55 5.79 -11.26
CA VAL A 96 3.29 5.06 -10.22
C VAL A 96 3.80 6.01 -9.14
N GLU A 97 4.30 7.19 -9.50
CA GLU A 97 4.72 8.19 -8.53
C GLU A 97 3.56 8.66 -7.63
N ARG A 98 2.37 8.86 -8.22
CA ARG A 98 1.16 9.21 -7.46
C ARG A 98 0.75 8.09 -6.51
N ASP A 99 0.71 6.85 -7.00
CA ASP A 99 0.33 5.69 -6.19
C ASP A 99 1.31 5.47 -5.03
N LEU A 100 2.61 5.66 -5.28
CA LEU A 100 3.63 5.57 -4.23
C LEU A 100 3.47 6.66 -3.16
N GLN A 101 3.12 7.90 -3.55
CA GLN A 101 2.83 8.96 -2.60
C GLN A 101 1.57 8.65 -1.77
N GLU A 102 0.52 8.13 -2.40
CA GLU A 102 -0.70 7.74 -1.71
C GLU A 102 -0.44 6.57 -0.74
N LEU A 103 0.30 5.55 -1.15
CA LEU A 103 0.67 4.43 -0.28
C LEU A 103 1.51 4.90 0.91
N ARG A 104 2.43 5.85 0.72
CA ARG A 104 3.20 6.45 1.82
C ARG A 104 2.30 7.19 2.80
N ALA A 105 1.42 8.06 2.31
CA ALA A 105 0.49 8.79 3.17
C ALA A 105 -0.43 7.84 3.96
N ARG A 106 -0.91 6.76 3.32
CA ARG A 106 -1.69 5.72 3.99
C ARG A 106 -0.87 4.97 5.04
N SER A 107 0.38 4.63 4.74
CA SER A 107 1.30 3.99 5.69
C SER A 107 1.55 4.85 6.93
N ASP A 108 1.77 6.16 6.73
CA ASP A 108 2.00 7.09 7.83
C ASP A 108 0.75 7.25 8.71
N ASP A 109 -0.44 7.34 8.10
CA ASP A 109 -1.70 7.39 8.86
C ASP A 109 -1.97 6.09 9.62
N LEU A 110 -1.69 4.93 9.01
CA LEU A 110 -1.80 3.63 9.69
C LEU A 110 -0.83 3.53 10.87
N PHE A 111 0.41 4.00 10.72
CA PHE A 111 1.39 4.00 11.81
C PHE A 111 0.94 4.90 12.97
N ARG A 112 0.40 6.08 12.67
CA ARG A 112 -0.17 6.98 13.68
C ARG A 112 -1.33 6.33 14.43
N ARG A 113 -2.28 5.73 13.71
CA ARG A 113 -3.43 5.01 14.31
C ARG A 113 -2.98 3.82 15.15
N ALA A 114 -1.96 3.08 14.70
CA ALA A 114 -1.41 1.96 15.46
C ALA A 114 -0.78 2.42 16.78
N SER A 115 -0.01 3.52 16.76
CA SER A 115 0.58 4.10 17.97
C SER A 115 -0.48 4.63 18.94
N GLU A 116 -1.54 5.28 18.43
CA GLU A 116 -2.69 5.72 19.24
C GLU A 116 -3.42 4.54 19.88
N ALA A 117 -3.66 3.47 19.12
CA ALA A 117 -4.27 2.25 19.62
C ALA A 117 -3.40 1.56 20.70
N GLU A 118 -2.08 1.51 20.50
CA GLU A 118 -1.15 0.95 21.48
C GLU A 118 -1.18 1.75 22.79
N SER A 119 -1.15 3.08 22.71
CA SER A 119 -1.26 3.96 23.88
C SER A 119 -2.58 3.74 24.64
N LYS A 120 -3.71 3.65 23.92
CA LYS A 120 -5.01 3.33 24.51
C LYS A 120 -5.00 1.96 25.20
N LEU A 121 -4.47 0.93 24.55
CA LEU A 121 -4.35 -0.42 25.11
C LEU A 121 -3.50 -0.45 26.38
N GLN A 122 -2.38 0.27 26.41
CA GLN A 122 -1.55 0.38 27.60
C GLN A 122 -2.26 1.12 28.75
N SER A 123 -3.10 2.12 28.44
CA SER A 123 -3.95 2.78 29.44
C SER A 123 -4.98 1.82 30.02
N VAL A 124 -5.74 1.15 29.15
CA VAL A 124 -6.76 0.15 29.52
C VAL A 124 -6.13 -0.97 30.37
N SER A 125 -4.99 -1.52 29.94
CA SER A 125 -4.27 -2.56 30.67
C SER A 125 -3.92 -2.13 32.09
N ARG A 126 -3.38 -0.91 32.26
CA ARG A 126 -3.06 -0.35 33.59
C ARG A 126 -4.31 -0.22 34.46
N GLN A 127 -5.41 0.29 33.90
CA GLN A 127 -6.67 0.46 34.63
C GLN A 127 -7.30 -0.87 35.04
N VAL A 128 -7.26 -1.88 34.17
CA VAL A 128 -7.73 -3.25 34.48
C VAL A 128 -6.89 -3.86 35.62
N VAL A 129 -5.57 -3.70 35.60
CA VAL A 129 -4.69 -4.16 36.70
C VAL A 129 -5.01 -3.45 38.01
N THR A 130 -5.35 -2.15 37.98
CA THR A 130 -5.80 -1.47 39.20
C THR A 130 -7.14 -2.01 39.69
N LEU A 131 -8.12 -2.20 38.79
CA LEU A 131 -9.45 -2.71 39.13
C LEU A 131 -9.42 -4.16 39.62
N SER A 132 -8.50 -5.00 39.13
CA SER A 132 -8.37 -6.39 39.60
C SER A 132 -8.00 -6.45 41.08
N LYS A 133 -7.33 -5.42 41.62
CA LYS A 133 -7.02 -5.31 43.05
C LYS A 133 -8.25 -5.02 43.92
N ALA A 134 -9.35 -4.53 43.33
CA ALA A 134 -10.61 -4.35 44.06
C ALA A 134 -11.27 -5.70 44.39
N ILE A 135 -11.08 -6.73 43.55
CA ILE A 135 -11.73 -8.04 43.72
C ILE A 135 -11.45 -8.67 45.09
N PRO A 136 -10.19 -8.83 45.55
CA PRO A 136 -9.93 -9.40 46.87
C PRO A 136 -10.49 -8.53 48.00
N LEU A 137 -10.42 -7.19 47.88
CA LEU A 137 -11.00 -6.27 48.86
C LEU A 137 -12.52 -6.47 48.98
N LEU A 138 -13.24 -6.48 47.86
CA LEU A 138 -14.69 -6.68 47.81
C LEU A 138 -15.08 -8.07 48.34
N ASN A 139 -14.29 -9.10 48.03
CA ASN A 139 -14.51 -10.44 48.57
C ASN A 139 -14.33 -10.47 50.09
N GLN A 140 -13.26 -9.85 50.62
CA GLN A 140 -13.03 -9.76 52.05
C GLN A 140 -14.20 -9.05 52.74
N LEU A 141 -14.66 -7.92 52.19
CA LEU A 141 -15.76 -7.12 52.74
C LEU A 141 -17.10 -7.86 52.88
N ARG A 142 -17.31 -8.97 52.15
CA ARG A 142 -18.50 -9.82 52.34
C ARG A 142 -18.51 -10.50 53.72
N GLY A 143 -17.36 -10.62 54.36
CA GLY A 143 -17.19 -11.21 55.69
C GLY A 143 -17.50 -10.29 56.85
N VAL A 144 -17.74 -8.99 56.64
CA VAL A 144 -17.99 -8.02 57.74
C VAL A 144 -19.12 -8.48 58.66
N ASN A 145 -20.19 -9.04 58.08
CA ASN A 145 -21.37 -9.49 58.85
C ASN A 145 -21.14 -10.82 59.61
N GLN A 146 -19.96 -11.43 59.46
CA GLN A 146 -19.59 -12.69 60.13
C GLN A 146 -18.62 -12.47 61.30
N LEU A 147 -18.28 -11.21 61.61
CA LEU A 147 -17.41 -10.87 62.72
C LEU A 147 -18.08 -11.19 64.05
N GLY A 148 -17.45 -12.06 64.84
CA GLY A 148 -17.93 -12.48 66.16
C GLY A 148 -17.37 -11.63 67.31
N PRO A 149 -17.56 -12.07 68.56
CA PRO A 149 -17.12 -11.35 69.77
C PRO A 149 -15.61 -11.46 70.06
N ASP A 150 -14.83 -12.04 69.14
CA ASP A 150 -13.38 -12.11 69.29
C ASP A 150 -12.74 -10.81 68.77
N ARG A 151 -12.25 -10.00 69.71
CA ARG A 151 -11.56 -8.74 69.43
C ARG A 151 -10.32 -8.92 68.56
N ASN A 152 -9.51 -9.95 68.84
CA ASN A 152 -8.25 -10.15 68.11
C ASN A 152 -8.55 -10.59 66.67
N ALA A 153 -9.49 -11.52 66.49
CA ALA A 153 -9.93 -11.92 65.15
C ALA A 153 -10.53 -10.74 64.36
N THR A 154 -11.27 -9.86 65.03
CA THR A 154 -11.82 -8.65 64.41
C THR A 154 -10.73 -7.67 63.98
N LEU A 155 -9.72 -7.44 64.82
CA LEU A 155 -8.59 -6.59 64.48
C LEU A 155 -7.77 -7.16 63.31
N GLU A 156 -7.49 -8.46 63.33
CA GLU A 156 -6.81 -9.15 62.24
C GLU A 156 -7.58 -8.99 60.92
N TYR A 157 -8.90 -9.20 60.96
CA TYR A 157 -9.76 -8.98 59.80
C TYR A 157 -9.63 -7.55 59.23
N TRP A 158 -9.68 -6.52 60.08
CA TRP A 158 -9.57 -5.14 59.61
C TRP A 158 -8.15 -4.76 59.17
N LEU A 159 -7.10 -5.37 59.73
CA LEU A 159 -5.73 -5.21 59.26
C LEU A 159 -5.53 -5.84 57.87
N ASP A 160 -6.16 -6.99 57.60
CA ASP A 160 -6.17 -7.59 56.27
C ASP A 160 -6.91 -6.69 55.27
N VAL A 161 -8.08 -6.19 55.65
CA VAL A 161 -8.83 -5.20 54.84
C VAL A 161 -7.98 -3.96 54.59
N LYS A 162 -7.22 -3.46 55.58
CA LYS A 162 -6.32 -2.30 55.43
C LYS A 162 -5.25 -2.56 54.38
N SER A 163 -4.63 -3.74 54.41
CA SER A 163 -3.61 -4.13 53.42
C SER A 163 -4.20 -4.18 52.00
N LEU A 164 -5.37 -4.80 51.85
CA LEU A 164 -6.07 -4.88 50.56
C LEU A 164 -6.50 -3.48 50.06
N ALA A 165 -7.04 -2.65 50.94
CA ALA A 165 -7.44 -1.27 50.65
C ALA A 165 -6.24 -0.44 50.19
N ALA A 166 -5.12 -0.48 50.92
CA ALA A 166 -3.89 0.22 50.54
C ALA A 166 -3.35 -0.21 49.17
N SER A 167 -3.51 -1.49 48.82
CA SER A 167 -3.08 -2.02 47.51
C SER A 167 -3.93 -1.51 46.34
N PHE A 168 -5.23 -1.32 46.57
CA PHE A 168 -6.22 -0.89 45.58
C PHE A 168 -6.28 0.65 45.46
N ASP A 169 -6.46 1.33 46.59
CA ASP A 169 -6.52 2.78 46.71
C ASP A 169 -6.03 3.24 48.10
N PRO A 170 -4.79 3.78 48.19
CA PRO A 170 -4.20 4.24 49.45
C PRO A 170 -5.07 5.25 50.22
N ALA A 171 -5.92 6.01 49.53
CA ALA A 171 -6.80 7.00 50.15
C ALA A 171 -7.87 6.36 51.07
N LEU A 172 -8.11 5.05 50.95
CA LEU A 172 -9.04 4.31 51.79
C LEU A 172 -8.45 3.92 53.17
N THR A 173 -7.13 3.92 53.30
CA THR A 173 -6.41 3.50 54.52
C THR A 173 -6.88 4.24 55.78
N PRO A 174 -7.05 5.57 55.78
CA PRO A 174 -7.50 6.32 56.97
C PRO A 174 -8.90 5.92 57.45
N SER A 175 -9.78 5.49 56.54
CA SER A 175 -11.12 5.05 56.89
C SER A 175 -11.11 3.67 57.54
N VAL A 176 -10.21 2.78 57.11
CA VAL A 176 -9.98 1.51 57.82
C VAL A 176 -9.37 1.74 59.20
N ASP A 177 -8.44 2.69 59.32
CA ASP A 177 -7.86 3.06 60.62
C ASP A 177 -8.92 3.57 61.61
N ARG A 178 -9.91 4.32 61.12
CA ARG A 178 -11.06 4.74 61.94
C ARG A 178 -11.87 3.55 62.44
N ILE A 179 -12.09 2.54 61.59
CA ILE A 179 -12.79 1.32 61.99
C ILE A 179 -11.99 0.58 63.07
N ILE A 180 -10.68 0.40 62.86
CA ILE A 180 -9.77 -0.24 63.82
C ILE A 180 -9.84 0.46 65.18
N ASN A 181 -9.83 1.79 65.21
CA ASN A 181 -9.93 2.57 66.44
C ASN A 181 -11.28 2.44 67.15
N ASN A 182 -12.33 2.04 66.44
CA ASN A 182 -13.69 1.88 66.95
C ASN A 182 -14.09 0.39 67.12
N VAL A 183 -13.16 -0.56 66.97
CA VAL A 183 -13.46 -2.02 67.06
C VAL A 183 -14.09 -2.39 68.40
N ASP A 184 -13.71 -1.71 69.48
CA ASP A 184 -14.27 -1.98 70.81
C ASP A 184 -15.79 -1.79 70.84
N GLY A 185 -16.37 -0.92 69.99
CA GLY A 185 -17.81 -0.77 69.88
C GLY A 185 -18.55 -2.03 69.40
N LEU A 186 -17.91 -2.89 68.59
CA LEU A 186 -18.48 -4.19 68.23
C LEU A 186 -18.47 -5.15 69.43
N MET A 187 -17.43 -5.08 70.27
CA MET A 187 -17.31 -5.91 71.47
C MET A 187 -18.37 -5.50 72.50
N ASP A 188 -18.52 -4.19 72.74
CA ASP A 188 -19.55 -3.63 73.63
C ASP A 188 -20.96 -4.07 73.20
N TYR A 189 -21.21 -4.20 71.88
CA TYR A 189 -22.48 -4.71 71.36
C TYR A 189 -22.71 -6.18 71.70
N TYR A 190 -21.70 -7.04 71.54
CA TYR A 190 -21.81 -8.44 71.92
C TYR A 190 -21.96 -8.61 73.43
N GLU A 191 -21.25 -7.82 74.24
CA GLU A 191 -21.43 -7.80 75.69
C GLU A 191 -22.84 -7.34 76.09
N TRP A 192 -23.38 -6.32 75.42
CA TRP A 192 -24.76 -5.88 75.61
C TRP A 192 -25.78 -6.96 75.22
N LEU A 193 -25.55 -7.69 74.14
CA LEU A 193 -26.39 -8.82 73.74
C LEU A 193 -26.36 -9.95 74.78
N ASP A 194 -25.19 -10.27 75.32
CA ASP A 194 -25.01 -11.32 76.34
C ASP A 194 -25.71 -10.96 77.67
N GLN A 195 -25.92 -9.67 77.93
CA GLN A 195 -26.67 -9.16 79.08
C GLN A 195 -28.20 -9.18 78.89
N PHE A 196 -28.70 -9.81 77.82
CA PHE A 196 -30.14 -9.87 77.56
C PHE A 196 -30.90 -10.50 78.75
N PRO A 197 -31.92 -9.80 79.31
CA PRO A 197 -32.59 -10.24 80.54
C PRO A 197 -33.29 -11.62 80.49
N GLY A 198 -33.56 -12.15 79.30
CA GLY A 198 -34.12 -13.49 79.09
C GLY A 198 -35.66 -13.58 79.16
N GLU A 199 -36.18 -14.81 79.07
CA GLU A 199 -37.61 -15.07 79.22
C GLU A 199 -37.98 -15.12 80.72
N GLY A 200 -38.74 -14.13 81.20
CA GLY A 200 -39.18 -14.02 82.60
C GLY A 200 -38.84 -12.69 83.29
N SER A 201 -38.14 -11.79 82.61
CA SER A 201 -37.75 -10.47 83.12
C SER A 201 -38.93 -9.51 83.21
N THR A 202 -38.82 -8.52 84.09
CA THR A 202 -39.81 -7.44 84.17
C THR A 202 -39.68 -6.47 82.99
N GLY A 203 -40.76 -5.78 82.63
CA GLY A 203 -40.71 -4.75 81.59
C GLY A 203 -39.70 -3.63 81.89
N GLU A 204 -39.44 -3.35 83.17
CA GLU A 204 -38.43 -2.38 83.61
C GLU A 204 -37.00 -2.86 83.33
N GLN A 205 -36.70 -4.15 83.57
CA GLN A 205 -35.40 -4.74 83.23
C GLN A 205 -35.13 -4.71 81.72
N ILE A 206 -36.17 -4.98 80.91
CA ILE A 206 -36.07 -4.89 79.45
C ILE A 206 -35.82 -3.44 79.03
N LEU A 207 -36.49 -2.46 79.64
CA LEU A 207 -36.31 -1.04 79.34
C LEU A 207 -34.92 -0.54 79.71
N GLN A 208 -34.38 -0.96 80.86
CA GLN A 208 -33.01 -0.63 81.29
C GLN A 208 -31.96 -1.24 80.35
N TRP A 209 -32.13 -2.51 79.96
CA TRP A 209 -31.26 -3.15 78.97
C TRP A 209 -31.29 -2.40 77.62
N PHE A 210 -32.48 -2.02 77.14
CA PHE A 210 -32.60 -1.24 75.90
C PHE A 210 -31.92 0.12 75.99
N GLN A 211 -32.05 0.82 77.13
CA GLN A 211 -31.38 2.12 77.36
C GLN A 211 -29.86 1.99 77.51
N ALA A 212 -29.36 0.81 77.88
CA ALA A 212 -27.93 0.52 77.98
C ALA A 212 -27.27 0.19 76.62
N PHE A 213 -27.98 0.41 75.50
CA PHE A 213 -27.42 0.19 74.17
C PHE A 213 -26.11 0.98 73.97
N PRO A 214 -25.01 0.33 73.54
CA PRO A 214 -23.70 0.95 73.52
C PRO A 214 -23.59 2.00 72.40
N PRO A 215 -23.33 3.29 72.70
CA PRO A 215 -23.15 4.32 71.67
C PRO A 215 -21.89 4.10 70.83
N THR A 216 -20.89 3.41 71.39
CA THR A 216 -19.64 3.00 70.73
C THR A 216 -19.90 2.07 69.53
N TYR A 217 -20.90 1.19 69.62
CA TYR A 217 -21.33 0.36 68.48
C TYR A 217 -21.83 1.20 67.30
N THR A 218 -22.54 2.29 67.58
CA THR A 218 -23.02 3.19 66.52
C THR A 218 -21.84 3.83 65.79
N GLN A 219 -20.81 4.27 66.51
CA GLN A 219 -19.59 4.84 65.92
C GLN A 219 -18.82 3.82 65.07
N TYR A 220 -18.77 2.56 65.52
CA TYR A 220 -18.21 1.47 64.73
C TYR A 220 -18.97 1.28 63.41
N VAL A 221 -20.30 1.12 63.48
CA VAL A 221 -21.17 0.92 62.31
C VAL A 221 -21.07 2.10 61.33
N GLU A 222 -21.07 3.33 61.83
CA GLU A 222 -20.88 4.54 61.01
C GLU A 222 -19.52 4.52 60.29
N SER A 223 -18.45 4.13 60.97
CA SER A 223 -17.11 4.03 60.39
C SER A 223 -17.07 2.97 59.28
N VAL A 224 -17.70 1.82 59.50
CA VAL A 224 -17.83 0.75 58.49
C VAL A 224 -18.62 1.23 57.29
N ASN A 225 -19.78 1.85 57.49
CA ASN A 225 -20.64 2.35 56.41
C ASN A 225 -19.94 3.43 55.58
N GLN A 226 -19.22 4.34 56.23
CA GLN A 226 -18.45 5.36 55.53
C GLN A 226 -17.37 4.74 54.65
N PHE A 227 -16.59 3.79 55.19
CA PHE A 227 -15.58 3.09 54.41
C PHE A 227 -16.18 2.35 53.20
N LEU A 228 -17.31 1.65 53.37
CA LEU A 228 -17.99 0.96 52.27
C LEU A 228 -18.40 1.94 51.16
N ASN A 229 -18.93 3.11 51.51
CA ASN A 229 -19.28 4.16 50.54
C ASN A 229 -18.05 4.68 49.79
N GLU A 230 -16.93 4.89 50.48
CA GLU A 230 -15.67 5.32 49.86
C GLU A 230 -15.09 4.27 48.92
N VAL A 231 -15.16 2.97 49.29
CA VAL A 231 -14.77 1.86 48.41
C VAL A 231 -15.62 1.85 47.14
N LEU A 232 -16.94 1.91 47.26
CA LEU A 232 -17.86 1.92 46.10
C LEU A 232 -17.61 3.13 45.20
N THR A 233 -17.34 4.30 45.78
CA THR A 233 -17.01 5.52 45.04
C THR A 233 -15.70 5.35 44.28
N SER A 234 -14.66 4.81 44.92
CA SER A 234 -13.36 4.57 44.29
C SER A 234 -13.47 3.56 43.14
N VAL A 235 -14.17 2.44 43.35
CA VAL A 235 -14.43 1.42 42.31
C VAL A 235 -15.20 2.03 41.13
N THR A 236 -16.27 2.78 41.40
CA THR A 236 -17.10 3.41 40.35
C THR A 236 -16.31 4.43 39.54
N SER A 237 -15.49 5.25 40.20
CA SER A 237 -14.62 6.23 39.55
C SER A 237 -13.63 5.56 38.60
N LYS A 238 -12.97 4.49 39.05
CA LYS A 238 -12.00 3.73 38.24
C LYS A 238 -12.68 2.96 37.10
N LEU A 239 -13.89 2.41 37.31
CA LEU A 239 -14.69 1.79 36.24
C LEU A 239 -15.12 2.80 35.17
N THR A 240 -15.46 4.03 35.59
CA THR A 240 -15.81 5.12 34.68
C THR A 240 -14.60 5.51 33.82
N ALA A 241 -13.43 5.67 34.45
CA ALA A 241 -12.18 5.95 33.72
C ALA A 241 -11.82 4.83 32.72
N LEU A 242 -12.09 3.56 33.07
CA LEU A 242 -11.90 2.43 32.17
C LEU A 242 -12.84 2.50 30.96
N ARG A 243 -14.14 2.74 31.20
CA ARG A 243 -15.12 2.90 30.14
C ARG A 243 -14.72 4.03 29.18
N ASP A 244 -14.31 5.16 29.72
CA ASP A 244 -13.95 6.33 28.91
C ASP A 244 -12.65 6.09 28.11
N SER A 245 -11.78 5.18 28.56
CA SER A 245 -10.59 4.75 27.82
C SER A 245 -10.87 3.76 26.69
N LEU A 246 -12.05 3.13 26.71
CA LEU A 246 -12.54 2.23 25.65
C LEU A 246 -13.31 2.97 24.55
N GLY A 247 -13.81 4.18 24.83
CA GLY A 247 -14.44 5.09 23.85
C GLY A 247 -13.42 5.80 22.95
#